data_AF-A0A527VZ07-F1
#
_entry.id   AF-A0A527VZ07-F1
#
_cell.length_a   1.000
_cell.length_b   1.000
_cell.length_c   1.000
_cell.angle_alpha   90.00
_cell.angle_beta   90.00
_cell.angle_gamma   90.00
#
_symmetry.space_group_name_H-M   'P 1'
#
loop_
_entity.id
_entity.type
_entity.pdbx_description
1 polymer ?
#
loop_
_entity_poly.entity_id
_entity_poly.type
_entity_poly.pdbx_seq_one_letter_code
_entity_poly.pdbx_strand_id
1 'polypeptide(L)'
;MPLTCRTLIGVTLSLAIALTPPVIAFAASPAPAKGEHGMVVTEQHLATKVGVDVLKKGGNAVDAAVAVGYALAVVFPEAGNIGGGGFMTIRLKGGRTTFIDFRERAPLAATRTMYLDKQGNPVKGASLDGYLAVGVPGSVAGFEMAREKYGTLSRQDLMAPAIAYAKDGFVLNQGDATSFADSADRLAKDPAAATIFLKKDGKPYGVGEKLVQPDLAASLSAISEKGPDAFYRGAIADAIVKASGAKGGILAKGDFEQYAVRELKPVTCSYRGYEIISSP
;
A
#
# COMPACT_ATOMS: atom_id res chain seq x y z
N MET A 1 2.30 -60.44 -51.72
CA MET A 1 1.43 -59.25 -51.85
C MET A 1 2.30 -58.01 -51.77
N PRO A 2 2.29 -57.11 -52.77
CA PRO A 2 3.16 -55.94 -52.77
C PRO A 2 2.54 -54.84 -51.90
N LEU A 3 3.32 -54.29 -50.97
CA LEU A 3 2.95 -53.08 -50.24
C LEU A 3 2.87 -51.91 -51.23
N THR A 4 1.71 -51.26 -51.29
CA THR A 4 1.43 -50.15 -52.19
C THR A 4 2.10 -48.85 -51.70
N CYS A 5 2.45 -47.99 -52.66
CA CYS A 5 3.19 -46.73 -52.51
C CYS A 5 2.60 -45.73 -51.48
N ARG A 6 1.37 -45.94 -51.01
CA ARG A 6 0.73 -45.11 -49.97
C ARG A 6 1.32 -45.29 -48.57
N THR A 7 1.99 -46.41 -48.30
CA THR A 7 2.60 -46.68 -46.99
C THR A 7 3.96 -45.99 -46.79
N LEU A 8 4.61 -45.50 -47.85
CA LEU A 8 5.91 -44.83 -47.76
C LEU A 8 5.83 -43.33 -47.44
N ILE A 9 4.70 -42.66 -47.72
CA ILE A 9 4.51 -41.23 -47.44
C ILE A 9 4.14 -41.01 -45.95
N GLY A 10 3.49 -41.99 -45.32
CA GLY A 10 3.15 -41.92 -43.89
C GLY A 10 4.36 -42.05 -42.96
N VAL A 11 5.36 -42.83 -43.35
CA VAL A 11 6.54 -43.12 -42.50
C VAL A 11 7.55 -41.97 -42.51
N THR A 12 7.66 -41.21 -43.62
CA THR A 12 8.58 -40.06 -43.69
C THR A 12 8.06 -38.84 -42.93
N LEU A 13 6.74 -38.66 -42.78
CA LEU A 13 6.18 -37.56 -41.99
C LEU A 13 6.25 -37.81 -40.47
N SER A 14 6.20 -39.08 -40.04
CA SER A 14 6.32 -39.44 -38.62
C SER A 14 7.75 -39.36 -38.08
N LEU A 15 8.77 -39.47 -38.94
CA LEU A 15 10.18 -39.42 -38.51
C LEU A 15 10.73 -37.99 -38.38
N ALA A 16 10.10 -37.00 -39.03
CA ALA A 16 10.53 -35.60 -38.94
C ALA A 16 10.11 -34.91 -37.62
N ILE A 17 9.08 -35.44 -36.93
CA ILE A 17 8.59 -34.87 -35.66
C ILE A 17 9.38 -35.41 -34.46
N ALA A 18 10.12 -36.52 -34.61
CA ALA A 18 10.89 -37.13 -33.53
C ALA A 18 12.30 -36.53 -33.32
N LEU A 19 12.71 -35.58 -34.16
CA LEU A 19 14.05 -34.96 -34.14
C LEU A 19 14.06 -33.48 -33.75
N THR A 20 12.91 -32.91 -33.38
CA THR A 20 12.91 -31.58 -32.75
C THR A 20 13.37 -31.75 -31.29
N PRO A 21 14.51 -31.18 -30.90
CA PRO A 21 14.88 -31.17 -29.48
C PRO A 21 13.73 -30.51 -28.71
N PRO A 22 13.36 -31.01 -27.52
CA PRO A 22 12.38 -30.35 -26.70
C PRO A 22 12.86 -28.92 -26.47
N VAL A 23 12.15 -27.96 -27.05
CA VAL A 23 12.36 -26.56 -26.74
C VAL A 23 11.95 -26.44 -25.28
N ILE A 24 12.95 -26.35 -24.41
CA ILE A 24 12.73 -25.99 -23.01
C ILE A 24 12.18 -24.57 -23.08
N ALA A 25 10.85 -24.46 -23.08
CA ALA A 25 10.16 -23.22 -22.84
C ALA A 25 10.44 -22.86 -21.39
N PHE A 26 11.57 -22.20 -21.15
CA PHE A 26 11.66 -21.36 -19.98
C PHE A 26 10.48 -20.41 -20.08
N ALA A 27 9.59 -20.43 -19.09
CA ALA A 27 8.65 -19.34 -18.89
C ALA A 27 9.52 -18.08 -18.79
N ALA A 28 9.69 -17.38 -19.91
CA ALA A 28 10.62 -16.29 -20.02
C ALA A 28 10.03 -15.16 -19.20
N SER A 29 10.44 -15.08 -17.94
CA SER A 29 10.19 -13.89 -17.14
C SER A 29 10.77 -12.72 -17.91
N PRO A 30 10.03 -11.60 -18.06
CA PRO A 30 10.59 -10.42 -18.71
C PRO A 30 11.91 -10.05 -18.04
N ALA A 31 12.86 -9.55 -18.83
CA ALA A 31 14.16 -9.17 -18.30
C ALA A 31 13.97 -8.18 -17.13
N PRO A 32 14.62 -8.39 -15.97
CA PRO A 32 14.48 -7.49 -14.83
C PRO A 32 14.86 -6.06 -15.19
N ALA A 33 14.14 -5.09 -14.64
CA ALA A 33 14.54 -3.69 -14.71
C ALA A 33 15.94 -3.52 -14.09
N LYS A 34 16.74 -2.61 -14.65
CA LYS A 34 18.11 -2.34 -14.20
C LYS A 34 18.26 -0.88 -13.81
N GLY A 35 19.02 -0.61 -12.76
CA GLY A 35 19.40 0.72 -12.32
C GLY A 35 20.81 0.71 -11.74
N GLU A 36 21.64 1.66 -12.15
CA GLU A 36 23.06 1.72 -11.73
C GLU A 36 23.25 2.29 -10.32
N HIS A 37 22.38 3.20 -9.91
CA HIS A 37 22.56 3.99 -8.68
C HIS A 37 21.54 3.68 -7.58
N GLY A 38 20.31 3.32 -7.97
CA GLY A 38 19.22 3.07 -7.04
C GLY A 38 17.97 2.60 -7.79
N MET A 39 17.05 2.01 -7.04
CA MET A 39 15.80 1.48 -7.56
C MET A 39 14.70 1.67 -6.53
N VAL A 40 13.50 1.99 -7.01
CA VAL A 40 12.26 1.99 -6.23
C VAL A 40 11.29 1.11 -6.98
N VAL A 41 10.59 0.24 -6.26
CA VAL A 41 9.59 -0.68 -6.82
C VAL A 41 8.35 -0.60 -5.94
N THR A 42 7.22 -0.31 -6.55
CA THR A 42 5.91 -0.21 -5.88
C THR A 42 4.82 -0.67 -6.85
N GLU A 43 3.64 -0.98 -6.33
CA GLU A 43 2.45 -1.33 -7.14
C GLU A 43 2.01 -0.20 -8.08
N GLN A 44 2.38 1.06 -7.78
CA GLN A 44 1.84 2.23 -8.48
C GLN A 44 2.96 3.07 -9.11
N HIS A 45 2.90 3.24 -10.43
CA HIS A 45 3.95 3.86 -11.23
C HIS A 45 4.30 5.33 -10.85
N LEU A 46 3.32 6.16 -10.47
CA LEU A 46 3.53 7.52 -9.96
C LEU A 46 4.25 7.51 -8.61
N ALA A 47 3.88 6.60 -7.70
CA ALA A 47 4.59 6.46 -6.43
C ALA A 47 6.04 5.97 -6.63
N THR A 48 6.25 4.99 -7.52
CA THR A 48 7.59 4.59 -7.96
C THR A 48 8.39 5.79 -8.48
N LYS A 49 7.77 6.62 -9.33
CA LYS A 49 8.41 7.84 -9.85
C LYS A 49 8.79 8.82 -8.72
N VAL A 50 7.90 9.05 -7.75
CA VAL A 50 8.18 9.91 -6.58
C VAL A 50 9.42 9.43 -5.85
N GLY A 51 9.52 8.14 -5.53
CA GLY A 51 10.69 7.60 -4.86
C GLY A 51 11.98 7.74 -5.68
N VAL A 52 11.92 7.48 -6.99
CA VAL A 52 13.07 7.68 -7.90
C VAL A 52 13.49 9.14 -7.93
N ASP A 53 12.56 10.08 -7.99
CA ASP A 53 12.85 11.51 -7.99
C ASP A 53 13.49 11.95 -6.66
N VAL A 54 13.08 11.37 -5.53
CA VAL A 54 13.73 11.59 -4.22
C VAL A 54 15.18 11.10 -4.22
N LEU A 55 15.43 9.89 -4.73
CA LEU A 55 16.81 9.36 -4.86
C LEU A 55 17.67 10.25 -5.76
N LYS A 56 17.11 10.72 -6.89
CA LYS A 56 17.80 11.64 -7.82
C LYS A 56 18.13 13.00 -7.19
N LYS A 57 17.34 13.45 -6.22
CA LYS A 57 17.58 14.68 -5.44
C LYS A 57 18.56 14.47 -4.28
N GLY A 58 19.14 13.28 -4.13
CA GLY A 58 20.11 12.97 -3.09
C GLY A 58 19.52 12.45 -1.79
N GLY A 59 18.20 12.19 -1.74
CA GLY A 59 17.58 11.49 -0.62
C GLY A 59 18.05 10.04 -0.54
N ASN A 60 18.02 9.48 0.67
CA ASN A 60 18.39 8.08 0.89
C ASN A 60 17.20 7.12 0.69
N ALA A 61 17.42 5.83 0.92
CA ALA A 61 16.37 4.81 0.78
C ALA A 61 15.16 5.02 1.72
N VAL A 62 15.39 5.56 2.92
CA VAL A 62 14.31 5.87 3.88
C VAL A 62 13.54 7.11 3.44
N ASP A 63 14.23 8.16 2.96
CA ASP A 63 13.58 9.34 2.38
C ASP A 63 12.66 8.93 1.22
N ALA A 64 13.17 8.12 0.29
CA ALA A 64 12.38 7.61 -0.83
C ALA A 64 11.19 6.76 -0.36
N ALA A 65 11.38 5.88 0.63
CA ALA A 65 10.30 5.05 1.18
C ALA A 65 9.20 5.88 1.86
N VAL A 66 9.56 6.93 2.61
CA VAL A 66 8.59 7.83 3.26
C VAL A 66 7.79 8.61 2.21
N ALA A 67 8.45 9.19 1.20
CA ALA A 67 7.76 9.89 0.11
C ALA A 67 6.84 8.95 -0.69
N VAL A 68 7.31 7.72 -0.96
CA VAL A 68 6.50 6.66 -1.58
C VAL A 68 5.27 6.33 -0.74
N GLY A 69 5.42 6.19 0.59
CA GLY A 69 4.31 5.88 1.48
C GLY A 69 3.19 6.92 1.40
N TYR A 70 3.55 8.21 1.45
CA TYR A 70 2.58 9.29 1.27
C TYR A 70 2.02 9.37 -0.16
N ALA A 71 2.84 9.11 -1.19
CA ALA A 71 2.35 9.08 -2.57
C ALA A 71 1.30 7.96 -2.74
N LEU A 72 1.59 6.74 -2.28
CA LEU A 72 0.67 5.61 -2.33
C LEU A 72 -0.62 5.88 -1.56
N ALA A 73 -0.58 6.61 -0.44
CA ALA A 73 -1.76 7.05 0.28
C ALA A 73 -2.74 7.90 -0.55
N VAL A 74 -2.29 8.41 -1.71
CA VAL A 74 -3.09 9.20 -2.65
C VAL A 74 -3.38 8.41 -3.92
N VAL A 75 -2.33 7.89 -4.56
CA VAL A 75 -2.43 7.30 -5.91
C VAL A 75 -2.78 5.82 -5.91
N PHE A 76 -2.75 5.16 -4.75
CA PHE A 76 -3.09 3.75 -4.59
C PHE A 76 -3.97 3.50 -3.35
N PRO A 77 -5.18 4.09 -3.31
CA PRO A 77 -6.02 4.12 -2.09
C PRO A 77 -6.60 2.76 -1.68
N GLU A 78 -6.44 1.72 -2.52
CA GLU A 78 -6.80 0.34 -2.15
C GLU A 78 -5.95 -0.19 -0.98
N ALA A 79 -4.70 0.25 -0.86
CA ALA A 79 -3.78 -0.22 0.18
C ALA A 79 -2.87 0.87 0.76
N GLY A 80 -2.35 1.77 -0.08
CA GLY A 80 -1.59 2.92 0.38
C GLY A 80 -2.46 3.81 1.27
N ASN A 81 -1.94 4.25 2.41
CA ASN A 81 -2.80 4.86 3.42
C ASN A 81 -2.08 5.82 4.39
N ILE A 82 -2.87 6.74 4.95
CA ILE A 82 -2.61 7.38 6.24
C ILE A 82 -3.59 6.92 7.33
N GLY A 83 -4.59 6.11 6.97
CA GLY A 83 -5.66 5.61 7.85
C GLY A 83 -5.50 4.16 8.32
N GLY A 84 -4.39 3.50 8.00
CA GLY A 84 -4.03 2.16 8.46
C GLY A 84 -2.66 2.17 9.13
N GLY A 85 -1.88 1.10 8.96
CA GLY A 85 -0.54 0.96 9.52
C GLY A 85 0.32 -0.02 8.73
N GLY A 86 1.43 -0.44 9.34
CA GLY A 86 2.35 -1.37 8.68
C GLY A 86 3.69 -1.51 9.36
N PHE A 87 4.68 -1.86 8.56
CA PHE A 87 6.01 -2.24 9.00
C PHE A 87 7.07 -1.70 8.06
N MET A 88 8.27 -1.41 8.57
CA MET A 88 9.42 -1.06 7.76
C MET A 88 10.67 -1.79 8.27
N THR A 89 11.18 -2.72 7.48
CA THR A 89 12.48 -3.36 7.71
C THR A 89 13.56 -2.54 7.04
N ILE A 90 14.51 -2.04 7.81
CA ILE A 90 15.59 -1.17 7.33
C ILE A 90 16.93 -1.87 7.50
N ARG A 91 17.71 -1.96 6.43
CA ARG A 91 19.14 -2.29 6.48
C ARG A 91 19.96 -1.07 6.07
N LEU A 92 20.71 -0.52 7.02
CA LEU A 92 21.53 0.65 6.80
C LEU A 92 22.88 0.28 6.17
N LYS A 93 23.53 1.27 5.56
CA LYS A 93 24.94 1.18 5.18
C LYS A 93 25.77 0.80 6.42
N GLY A 94 26.64 -0.20 6.29
CA GLY A 94 27.40 -0.76 7.42
C GLY A 94 26.74 -1.97 8.10
N GLY A 95 25.57 -2.41 7.64
CA GLY A 95 24.97 -3.70 8.03
C GLY A 95 24.06 -3.65 9.25
N ARG A 96 23.93 -2.51 9.94
CA ARG A 96 22.94 -2.36 11.03
C ARG A 96 21.53 -2.52 10.47
N THR A 97 20.72 -3.31 11.15
CA THR A 97 19.33 -3.58 10.77
C THR A 97 18.38 -3.19 11.89
N THR A 98 17.19 -2.73 11.51
CA THR A 98 16.13 -2.36 12.46
C THR A 98 14.76 -2.63 11.83
N PHE A 99 13.75 -2.73 12.68
CA PHE A 99 12.36 -2.93 12.27
C PHE A 99 11.49 -1.87 12.95
N ILE A 100 10.76 -1.09 12.15
CA ILE A 100 9.79 -0.12 12.64
C ILE A 100 8.40 -0.76 12.53
N ASP A 101 7.76 -0.95 13.68
CA ASP A 101 6.40 -1.40 13.82
C ASP A 101 5.46 -0.23 14.09
N PHE A 102 4.74 0.15 13.05
CA PHE A 102 3.67 1.13 13.07
C PHE A 102 2.34 0.47 12.71
N ARG A 103 2.14 -0.77 13.17
CA ARG A 103 0.85 -1.46 13.05
C ARG A 103 -0.22 -0.69 13.83
N GLU A 104 -1.45 -0.83 13.37
CA GLU A 104 -2.61 -0.29 14.07
C GLU A 104 -2.72 -0.88 15.48
N ARG A 105 -3.28 -0.09 16.41
CA ARG A 105 -3.62 -0.56 17.76
C ARG A 105 -5.11 -0.76 17.90
N ALA A 106 -5.51 -1.79 18.64
CA ALA A 106 -6.90 -1.88 19.06
C ALA A 106 -7.23 -0.63 19.92
N PRO A 107 -8.39 0.02 19.70
CA PRO A 107 -8.84 1.10 20.57
C PRO A 107 -8.87 0.66 22.04
N LEU A 108 -8.70 1.57 22.99
CA LEU A 108 -8.69 1.29 24.42
C LEU A 108 -10.01 0.66 24.90
N ALA A 109 -11.12 1.00 24.22
CA ALA A 109 -12.44 0.42 24.48
C ALA A 109 -12.66 -0.96 23.82
N ALA A 110 -11.67 -1.47 23.06
CA ALA A 110 -11.79 -2.78 22.42
C ALA A 110 -11.89 -3.90 23.46
N THR A 111 -12.74 -4.88 23.17
CA THR A 111 -12.92 -6.04 24.05
C THR A 111 -12.78 -7.33 23.27
N ARG A 112 -12.45 -8.42 23.98
CA ARG A 112 -12.30 -9.76 23.39
C ARG A 112 -13.53 -10.21 22.59
N THR A 113 -14.72 -9.75 22.97
CA THR A 113 -16.00 -10.22 22.43
C THR A 113 -16.72 -9.17 21.57
N MET A 114 -16.07 -8.06 21.20
CA MET A 114 -16.73 -6.94 20.49
C MET A 114 -17.30 -7.29 19.11
N TYR A 115 -16.89 -8.43 18.52
CA TYR A 115 -17.37 -8.92 17.23
C TYR A 115 -18.26 -10.17 17.35
N LEU A 116 -18.70 -10.51 18.56
CA LEU A 116 -19.54 -11.69 18.80
C LEU A 116 -21.00 -11.27 19.05
N ASP A 117 -21.94 -12.09 18.60
CA ASP A 117 -23.35 -11.97 18.96
C ASP A 117 -23.61 -12.45 20.40
N LYS A 118 -24.89 -12.39 20.83
CA LYS A 118 -25.30 -12.80 22.18
C LYS A 118 -25.09 -14.29 22.46
N GLN A 119 -24.93 -15.10 21.41
CA GLN A 119 -24.71 -16.54 21.48
C GLN A 119 -23.20 -16.88 21.41
N GLY A 120 -22.34 -15.88 21.24
CA GLY A 120 -20.89 -16.04 21.14
C GLY A 120 -20.39 -16.34 19.72
N ASN A 121 -21.22 -16.21 18.68
CA ASN A 121 -20.80 -16.44 17.31
C ASN A 121 -20.27 -15.15 16.66
N PRO A 122 -19.28 -15.23 15.74
CA PRO A 122 -18.83 -14.07 14.99
C PRO A 122 -19.93 -13.41 14.16
N VAL A 123 -20.09 -12.10 14.29
CA VAL A 123 -21.00 -11.30 13.45
C VAL A 123 -20.34 -11.05 12.09
N LYS A 124 -20.97 -11.54 11.02
CA LYS A 124 -20.46 -11.40 9.66
C LYS A 124 -20.24 -9.93 9.30
N GLY A 125 -19.02 -9.60 8.85
CA GLY A 125 -18.65 -8.24 8.40
C GLY A 125 -18.29 -7.27 9.52
N ALA A 126 -18.60 -7.54 10.80
CA ALA A 126 -18.38 -6.59 11.89
C ALA A 126 -16.90 -6.20 12.08
N SER A 127 -15.97 -7.11 11.75
CA SER A 127 -14.52 -6.89 11.80
C SER A 127 -13.88 -6.51 10.45
N LEU A 128 -14.69 -6.34 9.40
CA LEU A 128 -14.22 -6.08 8.04
C LEU A 128 -14.76 -4.76 7.48
N ASP A 129 -16.01 -4.44 7.79
CA ASP A 129 -16.74 -3.31 7.23
C ASP A 129 -17.15 -2.33 8.35
N GLY A 130 -17.07 -1.04 8.06
CA GLY A 130 -17.52 0.03 8.94
C GLY A 130 -16.55 0.39 10.06
N TYR A 131 -16.99 1.27 10.95
CA TYR A 131 -16.11 2.01 11.87
C TYR A 131 -15.68 1.19 13.10
N LEU A 132 -16.36 0.08 13.39
CA LEU A 132 -15.95 -0.84 14.46
C LEU A 132 -14.69 -1.63 14.08
N ALA A 133 -14.49 -1.89 12.78
CA ALA A 133 -13.35 -2.65 12.24
C ALA A 133 -12.02 -1.87 12.23
N VAL A 134 -12.04 -0.58 12.61
CA VAL A 134 -10.90 0.33 12.46
C VAL A 134 -10.04 0.33 13.72
N GLY A 135 -8.76 -0.03 13.58
CA GLY A 135 -7.74 0.21 14.59
C GLY A 135 -7.17 1.63 14.52
N VAL A 136 -6.48 2.06 15.57
CA VAL A 136 -5.81 3.38 15.62
C VAL A 136 -4.70 3.42 14.56
N PRO A 137 -4.76 4.33 13.57
CA PRO A 137 -3.81 4.34 12.46
C PRO A 137 -2.38 4.67 12.86
N GLY A 138 -1.41 4.00 12.23
CA GLY A 138 0.02 4.11 12.54
C GLY A 138 0.92 4.71 11.47
N SER A 139 0.48 4.75 10.21
CA SER A 139 1.34 5.12 9.07
C SER A 139 2.02 6.47 9.23
N VAL A 140 1.28 7.51 9.66
CA VAL A 140 1.83 8.87 9.83
C VAL A 140 2.95 8.90 10.87
N ALA A 141 2.75 8.28 12.04
CA ALA A 141 3.79 8.21 13.07
C ALA A 141 4.97 7.33 12.63
N GLY A 142 4.71 6.22 11.94
CA GLY A 142 5.76 5.33 11.43
C GLY A 142 6.68 6.00 10.42
N PHE A 143 6.08 6.70 9.45
CA PHE A 143 6.82 7.47 8.45
C PHE A 143 7.63 8.59 9.08
N GLU A 144 7.07 9.29 10.07
CA GLU A 144 7.80 10.35 10.76
C GLU A 144 8.97 9.82 11.57
N MET A 145 8.79 8.75 12.35
CA MET A 145 9.89 8.13 13.10
C MET A 145 11.01 7.67 12.17
N ALA A 146 10.66 7.05 11.03
CA ALA A 146 11.65 6.63 10.04
C ALA A 146 12.43 7.82 9.47
N ARG A 147 11.72 8.89 9.08
CA ARG A 147 12.31 10.13 8.54
C ARG A 147 13.23 10.80 9.54
N GLU A 148 12.78 10.99 10.78
CA GLU A 148 13.56 11.67 11.82
C GLU A 148 14.83 10.91 12.19
N LYS A 149 14.76 9.58 12.29
CA LYS A 149 15.88 8.78 12.76
C LYS A 149 16.84 8.36 11.65
N TYR A 150 16.33 8.15 10.44
CA TYR A 150 17.06 7.54 9.34
C TYR A 150 16.97 8.27 8.00
N GLY A 151 16.10 9.27 7.88
CA GLY A 151 16.01 10.13 6.70
C GLY A 151 17.04 11.27 6.72
N THR A 152 17.08 12.02 5.62
CA THR A 152 17.94 13.19 5.44
C THR A 152 17.19 14.41 4.91
N LEU A 153 15.98 14.23 4.38
CA LEU A 153 15.18 15.30 3.80
C LEU A 153 14.08 15.79 4.74
N SER A 154 13.59 17.01 4.46
CA SER A 154 12.49 17.61 5.22
C SER A 154 11.18 16.86 4.96
N ARG A 155 10.29 16.87 5.96
CA ARG A 155 8.94 16.32 5.82
C ARG A 155 8.20 16.95 4.64
N GLN A 156 8.33 18.27 4.49
CA GLN A 156 7.69 19.05 3.45
C GLN A 156 8.14 18.60 2.06
N ASP A 157 9.44 18.38 1.85
CA ASP A 157 9.97 17.92 0.57
C ASP A 157 9.45 16.51 0.20
N LEU A 158 9.36 15.62 1.20
CA LEU A 158 8.90 14.24 0.99
C LEU A 158 7.40 14.14 0.75
N MET A 159 6.60 15.05 1.34
CA MET A 159 5.14 15.05 1.21
C MET A 159 4.62 15.87 0.03
N ALA A 160 5.40 16.83 -0.48
CA ALA A 160 4.98 17.73 -1.56
C ALA A 160 4.40 17.01 -2.79
N PRO A 161 4.98 15.89 -3.29
CA PRO A 161 4.41 15.17 -4.43
C PRO A 161 3.02 14.58 -4.14
N ALA A 162 2.82 14.01 -2.95
CA ALA A 162 1.53 13.44 -2.56
C ALA A 162 0.44 14.52 -2.44
N ILE A 163 0.79 15.67 -1.85
CA ILE A 163 -0.11 16.83 -1.74
C ILE A 163 -0.52 17.31 -3.13
N ALA A 164 0.43 17.41 -4.07
CA ALA A 164 0.15 17.80 -5.45
C ALA A 164 -0.80 16.81 -6.14
N TYR A 165 -0.55 15.50 -6.05
CA TYR A 165 -1.46 14.49 -6.61
C TYR A 165 -2.85 14.53 -6.00
N ALA A 166 -2.98 14.77 -4.69
CA ALA A 166 -4.28 14.84 -4.03
C ALA A 166 -5.04 16.11 -4.45
N LYS A 167 -4.34 17.25 -4.54
CA LYS A 167 -4.92 18.57 -4.84
C LYS A 167 -5.28 18.72 -6.31
N ASP A 168 -4.35 18.42 -7.20
CA ASP A 168 -4.47 18.69 -8.64
C ASP A 168 -5.09 17.49 -9.38
N GLY A 169 -5.03 16.33 -8.74
CA GLY A 169 -5.49 15.03 -9.22
C GLY A 169 -4.44 14.29 -10.04
N PHE A 170 -4.71 13.01 -10.29
CA PHE A 170 -3.90 12.16 -11.14
C PHE A 170 -4.79 11.38 -12.12
N VAL A 171 -4.24 11.10 -13.30
CA VAL A 171 -4.93 10.39 -14.38
C VAL A 171 -4.85 8.89 -14.12
N LEU A 172 -6.00 8.21 -14.20
CA LEU A 172 -6.11 6.79 -13.96
C LEU A 172 -5.64 5.97 -15.16
N ASN A 173 -4.80 4.98 -14.90
CA ASN A 173 -4.44 3.94 -15.87
C ASN A 173 -5.33 2.71 -15.68
N GLN A 174 -5.11 1.68 -16.50
CA GLN A 174 -5.91 0.46 -16.50
C GLN A 174 -5.99 -0.20 -15.12
N GLY A 175 -4.86 -0.31 -14.40
CA GLY A 175 -4.83 -0.90 -13.06
C GLY A 175 -5.67 -0.12 -12.06
N ASP A 176 -5.58 1.21 -12.07
CA ASP A 176 -6.34 2.07 -11.16
C ASP A 176 -7.85 1.97 -11.44
N ALA A 177 -8.24 2.04 -12.71
CA ALA A 177 -9.64 1.94 -13.14
C ALA A 177 -10.26 0.57 -12.82
N THR A 178 -9.50 -0.52 -12.99
CA THR A 178 -9.94 -1.86 -12.62
C THR A 178 -10.17 -1.98 -11.11
N SER A 179 -9.22 -1.51 -10.28
CA SER A 179 -9.38 -1.51 -8.82
C SER A 179 -10.64 -0.76 -8.35
N PHE A 180 -10.93 0.40 -8.97
CA PHE A 180 -12.13 1.18 -8.64
C PHE A 180 -13.42 0.51 -9.09
N ALA A 181 -13.42 -0.12 -10.27
CA ALA A 181 -14.56 -0.88 -10.75
C ALA A 181 -14.86 -2.08 -9.83
N ASP A 182 -13.83 -2.83 -9.43
CA ASP A 182 -13.96 -4.00 -8.56
C ASP A 182 -14.44 -3.62 -7.14
N SER A 183 -14.13 -2.40 -6.68
CA SER A 183 -14.54 -1.89 -5.37
C SER A 183 -15.85 -1.07 -5.39
N ALA A 184 -16.45 -0.80 -6.55
CA ALA A 184 -17.53 0.18 -6.69
C ALA A 184 -18.73 -0.11 -5.79
N ASP A 185 -19.20 -1.36 -5.77
CA ASP A 185 -20.34 -1.79 -4.94
C ASP A 185 -20.07 -1.65 -3.44
N ARG A 186 -18.82 -1.82 -3.00
CA ARG A 186 -18.43 -1.64 -1.60
C ARG A 186 -18.35 -0.15 -1.26
N LEU A 187 -17.74 0.65 -2.13
CA LEU A 187 -17.60 2.09 -1.95
C LEU A 187 -18.96 2.80 -1.92
N ALA A 188 -19.93 2.35 -2.72
CA ALA A 188 -21.29 2.88 -2.75
C ALA A 188 -22.04 2.73 -1.41
N LYS A 189 -21.61 1.82 -0.53
CA LYS A 189 -22.24 1.60 0.79
C LYS A 189 -21.88 2.67 1.83
N ASP A 190 -20.79 3.40 1.64
CA ASP A 190 -20.41 4.51 2.52
C ASP A 190 -20.47 5.84 1.76
N PRO A 191 -21.34 6.79 2.16
CA PRO A 191 -21.48 8.07 1.45
C PRO A 191 -20.20 8.91 1.37
N ALA A 192 -19.32 8.83 2.37
CA ALA A 192 -18.06 9.56 2.36
C ALA A 192 -17.09 8.95 1.33
N ALA A 193 -17.02 7.62 1.26
CA ALA A 193 -16.24 6.93 0.24
C ALA A 193 -16.80 7.16 -1.17
N ALA A 194 -18.12 7.01 -1.35
CA ALA A 194 -18.80 7.22 -2.63
C ALA A 194 -18.57 8.63 -3.20
N THR A 195 -18.58 9.65 -2.34
CA THR A 195 -18.33 11.05 -2.75
C THR A 195 -16.94 11.26 -3.36
N ILE A 196 -15.96 10.47 -2.94
CA ILE A 196 -14.56 10.60 -3.38
C ILE A 196 -14.30 9.68 -4.58
N PHE A 197 -14.71 8.42 -4.49
CA PHE A 197 -14.23 7.37 -5.39
C PHE A 197 -15.24 6.96 -6.47
N LEU A 198 -16.47 7.50 -6.44
CA LEU A 198 -17.48 7.32 -7.48
C LEU A 198 -17.82 8.65 -8.14
N LYS A 199 -18.22 8.58 -9.40
CA LYS A 199 -18.75 9.73 -10.14
C LYS A 199 -20.12 10.09 -9.61
N LYS A 200 -20.59 11.29 -9.96
CA LYS A 200 -21.91 11.80 -9.55
C LYS A 200 -23.08 10.91 -9.97
N ASP A 201 -22.92 10.14 -11.05
CA ASP A 201 -23.92 9.15 -11.52
C ASP A 201 -23.77 7.78 -10.83
N GLY A 202 -22.91 7.66 -9.83
CA GLY A 202 -22.65 6.45 -9.06
C GLY A 202 -21.66 5.47 -9.73
N LYS A 203 -21.16 5.76 -10.93
CA LYS A 203 -20.24 4.87 -11.65
C LYS A 203 -18.80 5.04 -11.18
N PRO A 204 -17.97 3.98 -11.23
CA PRO A 204 -16.54 4.11 -10.99
C PRO A 204 -15.88 5.00 -12.06
N TYR A 205 -14.74 5.58 -11.70
CA TYR A 205 -13.87 6.24 -12.67
C TYR A 205 -13.19 5.22 -13.58
N GLY A 206 -12.95 5.61 -14.83
CA GLY A 206 -12.31 4.81 -15.87
C GLY A 206 -10.93 5.35 -16.28
N VAL A 207 -10.29 4.63 -17.20
CA VAL A 207 -8.98 5.00 -17.75
C VAL A 207 -9.03 6.38 -18.40
N GLY A 208 -8.02 7.20 -18.14
CA GLY A 208 -7.91 8.56 -18.65
C GLY A 208 -8.72 9.60 -17.87
N GLU A 209 -9.64 9.17 -16.99
CA GLU A 209 -10.31 10.08 -16.06
C GLU A 209 -9.36 10.50 -14.93
N LYS A 210 -9.67 11.62 -14.27
CA LYS A 210 -8.84 12.20 -13.22
C LYS A 210 -9.54 12.10 -11.86
N LEU A 211 -8.87 11.50 -10.88
CA LEU A 211 -9.31 11.52 -9.48
C LEU A 211 -8.69 12.71 -8.76
N VAL A 212 -9.50 13.49 -8.04
CA VAL A 212 -9.07 14.63 -7.21
C VAL A 212 -9.56 14.41 -5.78
N GLN A 213 -8.70 14.65 -4.78
CA GLN A 213 -8.95 14.33 -3.37
C GLN A 213 -8.65 15.56 -2.49
N PRO A 214 -9.47 16.62 -2.54
CA PRO A 214 -9.15 17.90 -1.90
C PRO A 214 -9.07 17.80 -0.36
N ASP A 215 -9.93 17.00 0.27
CA ASP A 215 -9.92 16.82 1.73
C ASP A 215 -8.66 16.05 2.19
N LEU A 216 -8.20 15.09 1.39
CA LEU A 216 -6.93 14.41 1.63
C LEU A 216 -5.75 15.37 1.43
N ALA A 217 -5.79 16.23 0.42
CA ALA A 217 -4.76 17.26 0.20
C ALA A 217 -4.65 18.21 1.40
N ALA A 218 -5.79 18.63 1.97
CA ALA A 218 -5.83 19.45 3.18
C ALA A 218 -5.23 18.70 4.39
N SER A 219 -5.59 17.43 4.56
CA SER A 219 -5.06 16.57 5.62
C SER A 219 -3.53 16.41 5.51
N LEU A 220 -3.03 16.08 4.31
CA LEU A 220 -1.60 15.93 4.04
C LEU A 220 -0.85 17.26 4.21
N SER A 221 -1.44 18.38 3.82
CA SER A 221 -0.84 19.71 4.02
C SER A 221 -0.70 20.04 5.50
N ALA A 222 -1.73 19.76 6.31
CA ALA A 222 -1.66 19.96 7.76
C ALA A 222 -0.57 19.09 8.40
N ILE A 223 -0.42 17.83 7.99
CA ILE A 223 0.65 16.94 8.45
C ILE A 223 2.02 17.44 7.99
N SER A 224 2.14 17.90 6.75
CA SER A 224 3.38 18.47 6.21
C SER A 224 3.88 19.67 7.04
N GLU A 225 2.96 20.55 7.43
CA GLU A 225 3.25 21.78 8.16
C GLU A 225 3.47 21.56 9.66
N LYS A 226 2.58 20.81 10.31
CA LYS A 226 2.51 20.70 11.77
C LYS A 226 2.98 19.34 12.31
N GLY A 227 3.35 18.45 11.41
CA GLY A 227 3.83 17.12 11.73
C GLY A 227 2.77 16.13 12.20
N PRO A 228 3.17 15.02 12.86
CA PRO A 228 2.26 13.96 13.25
C PRO A 228 1.15 14.46 14.17
N ASP A 229 1.39 15.49 14.98
CA ASP A 229 0.38 16.08 15.86
C ASP A 229 -0.84 16.61 15.09
N ALA A 230 -0.70 17.00 13.82
CA ALA A 230 -1.85 17.33 12.97
C ALA A 230 -2.83 16.16 12.86
N PHE A 231 -2.30 14.94 12.75
CA PHE A 231 -3.06 13.70 12.63
C PHE A 231 -3.56 13.21 13.98
N TYR A 232 -2.68 13.12 14.99
CA TYR A 232 -2.98 12.44 16.26
C TYR A 232 -3.61 13.36 17.33
N ARG A 233 -3.34 14.67 17.29
CA ARG A 233 -3.79 15.64 18.31
C ARG A 233 -4.66 16.75 17.73
N GLY A 234 -4.61 16.98 16.43
CA GLY A 234 -5.35 18.03 15.74
C GLY A 234 -6.75 17.64 15.27
N ALA A 235 -7.27 18.46 14.36
CA ALA A 235 -8.62 18.36 13.80
C ALA A 235 -8.86 17.04 13.03
N ILE A 236 -7.81 16.38 12.54
CA ILE A 236 -7.94 15.09 11.84
C ILE A 236 -8.39 14.00 12.82
N ALA A 237 -7.72 13.87 13.98
CA ALA A 237 -8.15 12.95 15.05
C ALA A 237 -9.58 13.27 15.51
N ASP A 238 -9.93 14.56 15.68
CA ASP A 238 -11.27 14.96 16.10
C ASP A 238 -12.34 14.55 15.08
N ALA A 239 -12.05 14.71 13.78
CA ALA A 239 -12.94 14.29 12.71
C ALA A 239 -13.11 12.76 12.66
N ILE A 240 -12.02 11.99 12.85
CA ILE A 240 -12.07 10.53 12.88
C ILE A 240 -12.89 10.03 14.07
N VAL A 241 -12.63 10.56 15.28
CA VAL A 241 -13.37 10.18 16.50
C VAL A 241 -14.86 10.53 16.35
N LYS A 242 -15.18 11.72 15.83
CA LYS A 242 -16.56 12.11 15.55
C LYS A 242 -17.24 11.16 14.58
N ALA A 243 -16.58 10.81 13.47
CA ALA A 243 -17.13 9.89 12.49
C ALA A 243 -17.29 8.46 13.05
N SER A 244 -16.33 8.00 13.85
CA SER A 244 -16.37 6.71 14.54
C SER A 244 -17.60 6.63 15.46
N GLY A 245 -17.76 7.59 16.38
CA GLY A 245 -18.91 7.62 17.29
C GLY A 245 -20.26 7.72 16.56
N ALA A 246 -20.34 8.49 15.49
CA ALA A 246 -21.57 8.65 14.70
C ALA A 246 -21.97 7.38 13.92
N LYS A 247 -21.02 6.48 13.64
CA LYS A 247 -21.21 5.29 12.79
C LYS A 247 -20.88 3.97 13.52
N GLY A 248 -21.00 3.97 14.85
CA GLY A 248 -20.92 2.75 15.67
C GLY A 248 -19.51 2.19 15.88
N GLY A 249 -18.47 2.99 15.62
CA GLY A 249 -17.11 2.68 16.03
C GLY A 249 -16.82 3.08 17.48
N ILE A 250 -15.61 2.72 17.94
CA ILE A 250 -15.19 2.88 19.34
C ILE A 250 -13.89 3.66 19.51
N LEU A 251 -13.46 4.40 18.48
CA LEU A 251 -12.28 5.26 18.56
C LEU A 251 -12.59 6.49 19.41
N ALA A 252 -11.66 6.82 20.30
CA ALA A 252 -11.69 7.96 21.19
C ALA A 252 -10.38 8.75 21.10
N LYS A 253 -10.41 10.02 21.54
CA LYS A 253 -9.24 10.90 21.47
C LYS A 253 -8.01 10.32 22.18
N GLY A 254 -8.22 9.71 23.34
CA GLY A 254 -7.16 9.06 24.12
C GLY A 254 -6.45 7.92 23.39
N ASP A 255 -7.09 7.28 22.40
CA ASP A 255 -6.48 6.25 21.57
C ASP A 255 -5.37 6.82 20.68
N PHE A 256 -5.63 7.99 20.08
CA PHE A 256 -4.67 8.66 19.20
C PHE A 256 -3.53 9.30 19.99
N GLU A 257 -3.82 9.87 21.16
CA GLU A 257 -2.81 10.51 22.01
C GLU A 257 -1.80 9.53 22.60
N GLN A 258 -2.19 8.27 22.74
CA GLN A 258 -1.35 7.18 23.26
C GLN A 258 -0.70 6.33 22.15
N TYR A 259 -1.02 6.61 20.87
CA TYR A 259 -0.42 5.86 19.78
C TYR A 259 1.10 6.07 19.77
N ALA A 260 1.84 4.97 19.77
CA ALA A 260 3.29 4.99 19.71
C ALA A 260 3.81 3.86 18.80
N VAL A 261 4.76 4.24 17.95
CA VAL A 261 5.50 3.32 17.09
C VAL A 261 6.52 2.58 17.93
N ARG A 262 6.74 1.30 17.63
CA ARG A 262 7.79 0.50 18.24
C ARG A 262 8.95 0.33 17.28
N GLU A 263 10.16 0.44 17.79
CA GLU A 263 11.34 0.00 17.07
C GLU A 263 11.87 -1.28 17.70
N LEU A 264 12.01 -2.31 16.87
CA LEU A 264 12.33 -3.67 17.28
C LEU A 264 13.56 -4.15 16.54
N LYS A 265 14.24 -5.15 17.13
CA LYS A 265 15.24 -5.92 16.40
C LYS A 265 14.51 -6.84 15.41
N PRO A 266 14.89 -6.87 14.11
CA PRO A 266 14.28 -7.80 13.17
C PRO A 266 14.64 -9.25 13.51
N VAL A 267 13.80 -10.20 13.10
CA VAL A 267 14.18 -11.62 13.11
C VAL A 267 15.18 -11.88 12.01
N THR A 268 16.15 -12.74 12.31
CA THR A 268 17.22 -13.10 11.39
C THR A 268 17.40 -14.61 11.35
N CYS A 269 17.56 -15.18 10.17
CA CYS A 269 18.00 -16.56 10.01
C CYS A 269 18.99 -16.69 8.85
N SER A 270 19.66 -17.84 8.75
CA SER A 270 20.54 -18.16 7.63
C SER A 270 19.94 -19.28 6.80
N TYR A 271 19.97 -19.13 5.47
CA TYR A 271 19.52 -20.15 4.55
C TYR A 271 20.46 -20.25 3.36
N ARG A 272 21.11 -21.41 3.19
CA ARG A 272 22.02 -21.71 2.07
C ARG A 272 23.11 -20.64 1.82
N GLY A 273 23.68 -20.10 2.90
CA GLY A 273 24.71 -19.06 2.84
C GLY A 273 24.20 -17.62 2.75
N TYR A 274 22.88 -17.40 2.73
CA TYR A 274 22.27 -16.08 2.75
C TYR A 274 21.73 -15.73 4.15
N GLU A 275 21.88 -14.46 4.54
CA GLU A 275 21.20 -13.88 5.69
C GLU A 275 19.80 -13.41 5.28
N ILE A 276 18.78 -13.88 5.99
CA ILE A 276 17.39 -13.47 5.82
C ILE A 276 17.01 -12.58 7.00
N ILE A 277 16.46 -11.40 6.71
CA ILE A 277 16.06 -10.40 7.69
C ILE A 277 14.59 -10.08 7.48
N SER A 278 13.78 -10.20 8.52
CA SER A 278 12.33 -10.05 8.39
C SER A 278 11.69 -9.44 9.64
N SER A 279 10.37 -9.26 9.57
CA SER A 279 9.53 -8.76 10.65
C SER A 279 9.51 -9.73 11.85
N PRO A 280 9.76 -9.25 13.08
CA PRO A 280 9.72 -10.07 14.29
C PRO A 280 8.31 -10.41 14.78
#